data_AF-A0A1H3L8T3-F1
#
_entry.id   AF-A0A1H3L8T3-F1
#
_cell.length_a   1.000
_cell.length_b   1.000
_cell.length_c   1.000
_cell.angle_alpha   90.00
_cell.angle_beta   90.00
_cell.angle_gamma   90.00
#
_symmetry.space_group_name_H-M   'P 1'
#
loop_
_entity.id
_entity.type
_entity.pdbx_description
1 polymer ?
#
loop_
_entity_poly.entity_id
_entity_poly.type
_entity_poly.pdbx_seq_one_letter_code
_entity_poly.pdbx_strand_id
1 'polypeptide(L)'
;MDWIKEKLWQLDDFKQAFPSVFWSSYVLILLVIASAVVYFPVLSKIANFEILNMKPLYPTIMDNLGILKWGIIVAPLIVALIGWSFIDDLYQKKLKRYYRY
;
A
#
# COMPACT_ATOMS: atom_id res chain seq x y z
N MET A 1 -14.85 24.46 -15.92
CA MET A 1 -13.83 24.51 -14.86
C MET A 1 -14.45 24.39 -13.47
N ASP A 2 -15.75 24.66 -13.30
CA ASP A 2 -16.42 24.61 -11.99
C ASP A 2 -16.49 23.22 -11.38
N TRP A 3 -16.62 22.16 -12.20
CA TRP A 3 -16.64 20.77 -11.71
C TRP A 3 -15.39 20.35 -10.93
N ILE A 4 -14.20 20.79 -11.37
CA ILE A 4 -12.94 20.50 -10.65
C ILE A 4 -12.89 21.28 -9.34
N LYS A 5 -13.37 22.53 -9.36
CA LYS A 5 -13.40 23.42 -8.21
C LYS A 5 -14.33 22.88 -7.11
N GLU A 6 -15.50 22.38 -7.52
CA GLU A 6 -16.50 21.79 -6.64
C GLU A 6 -16.01 20.47 -6.02
N LYS A 7 -15.32 19.62 -6.80
CA LYS A 7 -14.65 18.42 -6.29
C LYS A 7 -13.55 18.74 -5.29
N LEU A 8 -12.75 19.78 -5.54
CA LEU A 8 -11.70 20.24 -4.63
C LEU A 8 -12.28 20.75 -3.30
N TRP A 9 -13.40 21.50 -3.35
CA TRP A 9 -14.11 21.95 -2.17
C TRP A 9 -14.62 20.79 -1.31
N GLN A 10 -15.26 19.79 -1.93
CA GLN A 10 -15.69 18.57 -1.22
C GLN A 10 -14.52 17.82 -0.57
N LEU A 11 -13.35 17.84 -1.22
CA LEU A 11 -12.14 17.21 -0.70
C LEU A 11 -11.59 17.95 0.52
N ASP A 12 -11.64 19.29 0.50
CA ASP A 12 -11.16 20.13 1.59
C ASP A 12 -12.08 20.03 2.81
N ASP A 13 -13.41 20.02 2.60
CA ASP A 13 -14.39 19.75 3.66
C ASP A 13 -14.18 18.37 4.29
N PHE A 14 -13.95 17.34 3.46
CA PHE A 14 -13.64 15.99 3.95
C PHE A 14 -12.35 15.95 4.74
N LYS A 15 -11.30 16.63 4.27
CA LYS A 15 -10.02 16.75 4.98
C LYS A 15 -10.19 17.46 6.32
N GLN A 16 -11.04 18.48 6.39
CA GLN A 16 -11.32 19.21 7.62
C GLN A 16 -12.09 18.35 8.63
N ALA A 17 -13.07 17.56 8.16
CA ALA A 17 -13.86 16.66 9.00
C ALA A 17 -13.08 15.40 9.45
N PHE A 18 -12.26 14.82 8.57
CA PHE A 18 -11.57 13.55 8.81
C PHE A 18 -10.07 13.60 8.43
N PRO A 19 -9.28 14.51 9.04
CA PRO A 19 -7.89 14.76 8.61
C PRO A 19 -6.99 13.52 8.71
N SER A 20 -7.20 12.68 9.72
CA SER A 20 -6.42 11.45 9.87
C SER A 20 -6.75 10.40 8.82
N VAL A 21 -8.02 10.29 8.38
CA VAL A 21 -8.42 9.33 7.32
C VAL A 21 -7.78 9.75 6.00
N PHE A 22 -7.81 11.07 5.72
CA PHE A 22 -7.16 11.65 4.55
C PHE A 22 -5.65 11.37 4.54
N TRP A 23 -4.94 11.68 5.63
CA TRP A 23 -3.50 11.40 5.73
C TRP A 23 -3.17 9.91 5.64
N SER A 24 -3.93 9.04 6.31
CA SER A 24 -3.74 7.58 6.22
C SER A 24 -3.93 7.07 4.80
N SER A 25 -4.89 7.63 4.04
CA SER A 25 -5.09 7.29 2.63
C SER A 25 -3.91 7.70 1.75
N TYR A 26 -3.31 8.86 2.02
CA TYR A 26 -2.12 9.30 1.30
C TYR A 26 -0.91 8.41 1.60
N VAL A 27 -0.72 8.05 2.88
CA VAL A 27 0.33 7.10 3.28
C VAL A 27 0.12 5.73 2.63
N LEU A 28 -1.13 5.26 2.52
CA LEU A 28 -1.43 4.01 1.82
C LEU A 28 -0.99 4.07 0.35
N ILE A 29 -1.35 5.13 -0.38
CA ILE A 29 -0.95 5.29 -1.78
C ILE A 29 0.58 5.23 -1.90
N LEU A 30 1.30 5.93 -1.03
CA LEU A 30 2.76 5.88 -0.98
C LEU A 30 3.28 4.47 -0.69
N LEU A 31 2.67 3.73 0.23
CA LEU A 31 3.06 2.35 0.55
C LEU A 31 2.82 1.39 -0.61
N VAL A 32 1.71 1.54 -1.34
CA VAL A 32 1.41 0.73 -2.53
C VAL A 32 2.49 0.96 -3.60
N ILE A 33 2.81 2.22 -3.89
CA ILE A 33 3.86 2.56 -4.86
C ILE A 33 5.22 2.05 -4.38
N ALA A 34 5.57 2.30 -3.11
CA ALA A 34 6.83 1.84 -2.52
C ALA A 34 6.97 0.32 -2.59
N SER A 35 5.89 -0.43 -2.35
CA SER A 35 5.92 -1.89 -2.42
C SER A 35 6.26 -2.41 -3.82
N ALA A 36 5.76 -1.75 -4.87
CA ALA A 36 6.10 -2.12 -6.26
C ALA A 36 7.57 -1.83 -6.56
N VAL A 37 8.07 -0.65 -6.15
CA VAL A 37 9.45 -0.22 -6.39
C VAL A 37 10.45 -1.10 -5.63
N VAL A 38 10.13 -1.46 -4.39
CA VAL A 38 11.01 -2.21 -3.49
C VAL A 38 10.96 -3.72 -3.77
N TYR A 39 9.97 -4.22 -4.53
CA TYR A 39 9.77 -5.65 -4.79
C TYR A 39 11.02 -6.35 -5.36
N PHE A 40 11.52 -5.91 -6.52
CA PHE A 40 12.69 -6.52 -7.15
C PHE A 40 13.98 -6.35 -6.36
N PRO A 41 14.29 -5.17 -5.78
CA PRO A 41 15.41 -5.02 -4.86
C PRO A 41 15.39 -6.02 -3.70
N VAL A 42 14.23 -6.24 -3.08
CA VAL A 42 14.07 -7.21 -1.99
C VAL A 42 14.25 -8.63 -2.51
N LEU A 43 13.62 -8.99 -3.62
CA LEU A 43 13.77 -10.32 -4.22
C LEU A 43 15.23 -10.64 -4.56
N SER A 44 15.97 -9.67 -5.10
CA SER A 44 17.39 -9.79 -5.39
C SER A 44 18.24 -9.98 -4.12
N LYS A 45 17.92 -9.25 -3.04
CA LYS A 45 18.60 -9.45 -1.74
C LYS A 45 18.33 -10.84 -1.16
N ILE A 46 17.10 -11.34 -1.28
CA ILE A 46 16.74 -12.70 -0.81
C ILE A 46 17.48 -13.75 -1.64
N ALA A 47 17.53 -13.59 -2.96
CA ALA A 47 18.24 -14.51 -3.84
C ALA A 47 19.75 -14.55 -3.59
N ASN A 48 20.33 -13.41 -3.20
CA ASN A 48 21.76 -13.29 -2.89
C ASN A 48 22.06 -13.47 -1.40
N PHE A 49 21.09 -13.89 -0.59
CA PHE A 49 21.33 -14.12 0.83
C PHE A 49 22.26 -15.32 1.00
N GLU A 50 23.45 -15.07 1.56
CA GLU A 50 24.48 -16.08 1.75
C GLU A 50 24.40 -16.66 3.16
N ILE A 51 24.30 -17.99 3.22
CA ILE A 51 24.37 -18.77 4.46
C ILE A 51 25.49 -19.78 4.27
N LEU A 52 26.48 -19.77 5.16
CA LEU A 52 27.62 -20.70 5.11
C LEU A 52 28.31 -20.75 3.72
N ASN A 53 28.54 -19.57 3.11
CA ASN A 53 29.11 -19.42 1.76
C ASN A 53 28.30 -20.05 0.61
N MET A 54 27.02 -20.39 0.84
CA MET A 54 26.11 -20.87 -0.19
C MET A 54 24.95 -19.90 -0.36
N LYS A 55 24.35 -19.87 -1.55
CA LYS A 55 23.11 -19.12 -1.85
C LYS A 55 21.92 -20.09 -1.97
N PRO A 56 21.42 -20.64 -0.85
CA PRO A 56 20.43 -21.73 -0.88
C PRO A 56 19.10 -21.31 -1.51
N LEU A 57 18.75 -20.02 -1.48
CA LEU A 57 17.49 -19.50 -2.01
C LEU A 57 17.57 -19.15 -3.50
N TYR A 58 18.77 -18.98 -4.05
CA TYR A 58 18.98 -18.65 -5.46
C TYR A 58 18.36 -19.65 -6.43
N PRO A 59 18.61 -20.98 -6.34
CA PRO A 59 18.02 -21.94 -7.27
C PRO A 59 16.49 -21.95 -7.19
N THR A 60 15.92 -21.94 -5.97
CA THR A 60 14.46 -21.91 -5.76
C THR A 60 13.80 -20.68 -6.38
N ILE A 61 14.45 -19.51 -6.28
CA ILE A 61 13.96 -18.27 -6.89
C ILE A 61 14.07 -18.33 -8.42
N MET A 62 15.18 -18.84 -8.94
CA MET A 62 15.40 -18.96 -10.39
C MET A 62 14.35 -19.90 -11.02
N ASP A 63 14.08 -21.05 -10.40
CA ASP A 63 13.10 -22.02 -10.89
C ASP A 63 11.67 -21.47 -10.90
N ASN A 64 11.36 -20.52 -10.01
CA ASN A 64 10.02 -19.94 -9.86
C ASN A 64 9.93 -18.50 -10.37
N LEU A 65 10.94 -17.99 -11.09
CA LEU A 65 11.00 -16.59 -11.54
C LEU A 65 9.77 -16.18 -12.36
N GLY A 66 9.23 -17.09 -13.17
CA GLY A 66 8.02 -16.84 -13.97
C GLY A 66 6.81 -16.45 -13.10
N ILE A 67 6.66 -17.09 -11.94
CA ILE A 67 5.60 -16.80 -10.97
C ILE A 67 5.94 -15.57 -10.15
N LEU A 68 7.19 -15.46 -9.67
CA LEU A 68 7.65 -14.34 -8.84
C LEU A 68 7.57 -12.99 -9.56
N LYS A 69 7.72 -12.94 -10.88
CA LYS A 69 7.51 -11.71 -11.67
C LYS A 69 6.13 -11.09 -11.44
N TRP A 70 5.08 -11.88 -11.23
CA TRP A 70 3.73 -11.37 -10.93
C TRP A 70 3.62 -10.73 -9.55
N GLY A 71 4.58 -10.98 -8.66
CA GLY A 71 4.65 -10.38 -7.34
C GLY A 71 4.75 -8.85 -7.35
N ILE A 72 5.25 -8.23 -8.44
CA ILE A 72 5.22 -6.77 -8.60
C ILE A 72 3.80 -6.20 -8.66
N ILE A 73 2.80 -7.00 -9.06
CA ILE A 73 1.39 -6.60 -9.11
C ILE A 73 0.67 -7.11 -7.86
N VAL A 74 0.93 -8.37 -7.48
CA VAL A 74 0.26 -9.01 -6.35
C VAL A 74 0.63 -8.35 -5.02
N ALA A 75 1.90 -7.99 -4.80
CA ALA A 75 2.32 -7.38 -3.53
C ALA A 75 1.68 -5.99 -3.30
N PRO A 76 1.68 -5.04 -4.25
CA PRO A 76 0.96 -3.79 -4.09
C PRO A 76 -0.55 -3.96 -3.90
N LEU A 77 -1.15 -4.95 -4.57
CA LEU A 77 -2.57 -5.27 -4.40
C LEU A 77 -2.88 -5.71 -2.97
N ILE A 78 -2.06 -6.60 -2.40
CA ILE A 78 -2.20 -7.03 -0.99
C ILE A 78 -2.06 -5.84 -0.04
N VAL A 79 -1.05 -4.99 -0.26
CA VAL A 79 -0.84 -3.77 0.54
C VAL A 79 -2.05 -2.84 0.45
N ALA A 80 -2.59 -2.65 -0.75
CA ALA A 80 -3.78 -1.82 -0.97
C ALA A 80 -5.00 -2.37 -0.23
N LEU A 81 -5.29 -3.67 -0.34
CA LEU A 81 -6.44 -4.29 0.31
C LEU A 81 -6.35 -4.20 1.84
N ILE A 82 -5.18 -4.53 2.40
CA ILE A 82 -4.96 -4.47 3.85
C ILE A 82 -5.07 -3.02 4.34
N GLY A 83 -4.35 -2.11 3.69
CA GLY A 83 -4.35 -0.70 4.08
C GLY A 83 -5.72 -0.05 3.94
N TRP A 84 -6.48 -0.42 2.90
CA TRP A 84 -7.85 0.07 2.72
C TRP A 84 -8.76 -0.37 3.86
N SER A 85 -8.68 -1.64 4.29
CA SER A 85 -9.42 -2.14 5.45
C SER A 85 -9.11 -1.34 6.72
N PHE A 86 -7.84 -0.98 6.96
CA PHE A 86 -7.46 -0.16 8.11
C PHE A 86 -8.01 1.26 8.04
N ILE A 87 -8.02 1.87 6.85
CA ILE A 87 -8.57 3.22 6.65
C ILE A 87 -10.08 3.22 6.84
N ASP A 88 -10.78 2.21 6.29
CA ASP A 88 -12.23 2.09 6.44
C ASP A 88 -12.60 1.93 7.93
N ASP A 89 -11.92 1.05 8.66
CA ASP A 89 -12.11 0.92 10.10
C ASP A 89 -11.88 2.25 10.85
N LEU A 90 -10.86 3.01 10.47
CA LEU A 90 -10.56 4.32 11.05
C LEU A 90 -11.67 5.32 10.73
N TYR A 91 -12.15 5.33 9.49
CA TYR A 91 -13.26 6.16 9.03
C TYR A 91 -14.54 5.83 9.79
N GLN A 92 -14.94 4.56 9.85
CA GLN A 92 -16.14 4.11 10.57
C GLN A 92 -16.08 4.46 12.06
N LYS A 93 -14.92 4.31 12.71
CA LYS A 93 -14.72 4.72 14.11
C LYS A 93 -14.92 6.22 14.30
N LYS A 94 -14.39 7.04 13.39
CA LYS A 94 -14.56 8.50 13.46
C LYS A 94 -15.98 8.94 13.12
N LEU A 95 -16.60 8.32 12.12
CA LEU A 95 -17.98 8.58 11.73
C LEU A 95 -18.94 8.32 12.89
N LYS A 96 -18.80 7.18 13.58
CA LYS A 96 -19.59 6.86 14.79
C LYS A 96 -19.40 7.88 15.92
N ARG A 97 -18.21 8.47 16.05
CA ARG A 97 -17.95 9.53 17.05
C ARG A 97 -18.56 10.87 16.62
N TYR A 98 -18.52 11.17 15.33
CA TYR A 98 -19.09 12.39 14.77
C TYR A 98 -20.62 12.42 14.91
N TYR A 99 -21.30 11.30 14.64
CA TYR A 99 -22.77 11.18 14.76
C TYR A 99 -23.29 10.93 16.19
N ARG A 100 -22.42 10.71 17.18
CA ARG A 100 -22.81 10.56 18.60
C ARG A 100 -22.84 11.89 19.36
N TYR A 101 -22.41 12.97 18.71
CA TYR A 101 -22.59 14.35 19.14
C TYR A 101 -23.66 15.01 18.26
#